data_AF-A0A3D2MGK5-F1
#
_entry.id   AF-A0A3D2MGK5-F1
#
_cell.length_a   1.000
_cell.length_b   1.000
_cell.length_c   1.000
_cell.angle_alpha   90.00
_cell.angle_beta   90.00
_cell.angle_gamma   90.00
#
_symmetry.space_group_name_H-M   'P 1'
#
loop_
_entity.id
_entity.type
_entity.pdbx_description
1 polymer ?
#
loop_
_entity_poly.entity_id
_entity_poly.type
_entity_poly.pdbx_seq_one_letter_code
_entity_poly.pdbx_strand_id
1 'polypeptide(L)'
;MAMYGTIASILTLLLALELALYTFLLPDSSQDPLKTHPLEKRIGQAAYITAYILSLLRAPLGLLPYLTKLFIIFILNIPYDSPRSTYFREVVNMLGDFLNLGLTTFLVLLFVGPPTLQLLNCIFYLPIAAELIRILAERIPITFSALWQLLPHRSFARTLKARSQSSIVKRCFARYCHYYALDDDRRVAYILRVLKHRSSADSDLSHRLSYLQSFRIIPLQYALRGGKVRDVAKGKVFIHGSWTNDPWLLIGTAIRRSPWMFDPRYLRRPFYYMTEANRLATLLVLEHARYSLPYAVFQFGHEIRVARLHLFYALLRRLGLDIEYKVSADGTFQFDQLICSLEKRFYTRDDKAEQRPLYSDDEVIADILCNHSSHEPLMALTAMDIAERYTYPLKYVDEVLMKQLRTESRA
;
A
#
# COMPACT_ATOMS: atom_id res chain seq x y z
N MET A 1 -12.69 35.32 6.78
CA MET A 1 -12.10 35.35 5.43
C MET A 1 -10.60 35.02 5.41
N ALA A 2 -9.77 35.49 6.35
CA ALA A 2 -8.33 35.21 6.37
C ALA A 2 -7.95 33.70 6.37
N MET A 3 -8.68 32.87 7.12
CA MET A 3 -8.42 31.42 7.22
C MET A 3 -8.59 30.67 5.88
N TYR A 4 -9.59 31.05 5.07
CA TYR A 4 -9.80 30.47 3.75
C TYR A 4 -8.67 30.83 2.77
N GLY A 5 -8.16 32.06 2.85
CA GLY A 5 -7.01 32.51 2.06
C GLY A 5 -5.72 31.74 2.37
N THR A 6 -5.46 31.46 3.64
CA THR A 6 -4.30 30.66 4.06
C THR A 6 -4.41 29.21 3.60
N ILE A 7 -5.57 28.57 3.77
CA ILE A 7 -5.79 27.19 3.32
C ILE A 7 -5.64 27.09 1.80
N ALA A 8 -6.23 28.01 1.03
CA ALA A 8 -6.09 28.05 -0.42
C ALA A 8 -4.64 28.24 -0.87
N SER A 9 -3.88 29.10 -0.18
CA SER A 9 -2.45 29.32 -0.45
C SER A 9 -1.62 28.07 -0.19
N ILE A 10 -1.85 27.37 0.93
CA ILE A 10 -1.17 26.12 1.26
C ILE A 10 -1.48 25.04 0.22
N LEU A 11 -2.74 24.88 -0.15
CA LEU A 11 -3.15 23.90 -1.17
C LEU A 11 -2.52 24.20 -2.53
N THR A 12 -2.46 25.47 -2.93
CA THR A 12 -1.83 25.90 -4.18
C THR A 12 -0.33 25.61 -4.17
N LEU A 13 0.34 25.89 -3.05
CA LEU A 13 1.77 25.59 -2.88
C LEU A 13 2.04 24.08 -2.96
N LEU A 14 1.24 23.27 -2.27
CA LEU A 14 1.35 21.80 -2.31
C LEU A 14 1.13 21.27 -3.73
N LEU A 15 0.13 21.79 -4.45
CA LEU A 15 -0.14 21.41 -5.82
C LEU A 15 1.01 21.79 -6.77
N ALA A 16 1.59 22.98 -6.60
CA ALA A 16 2.73 23.43 -7.38
C ALA A 16 3.98 22.56 -7.11
N LEU A 17 4.19 22.17 -5.85
CA LEU A 17 5.29 21.29 -5.46
C LEU A 17 5.13 19.89 -6.08
N GLU A 18 3.93 19.29 -5.99
CA GLU A 18 3.61 18.01 -6.63
C GLU A 18 3.81 18.10 -8.15
N LEU A 19 3.33 19.17 -8.78
CA LEU A 19 3.53 19.39 -10.21
C LEU A 19 5.03 19.46 -10.56
N ALA A 20 5.83 20.16 -9.77
CA ALA A 20 7.27 20.24 -9.97
C ALA A 20 7.96 18.87 -9.81
N LEU A 21 7.56 18.07 -8.81
CA LEU A 21 8.05 16.71 -8.59
C LEU A 21 7.74 15.80 -9.79
N TYR A 22 6.51 15.85 -10.29
CA TYR A 22 6.04 15.02 -11.40
C TYR A 22 6.53 15.45 -12.78
N THR A 23 7.05 16.68 -12.92
CA THR A 23 7.57 17.19 -14.19
C THR A 23 9.10 17.17 -14.26
N PHE A 24 9.78 17.63 -13.21
CA PHE A 24 11.23 17.84 -13.24
C PHE A 24 12.03 16.72 -12.56
N LEU A 25 11.44 16.09 -11.54
CA LEU A 25 12.11 15.08 -10.72
C LEU A 25 11.77 13.65 -11.13
N LEU A 26 11.19 13.47 -12.31
CA LEU A 26 10.92 12.18 -12.91
C LEU A 26 12.16 11.25 -12.82
N PRO A 27 11.99 10.04 -12.29
CA PRO A 27 13.04 9.04 -12.21
C PRO A 27 13.62 8.74 -13.60
N ASP A 28 14.94 8.72 -13.71
CA ASP A 28 15.62 8.47 -14.98
C ASP A 28 16.91 7.65 -14.78
N SER A 29 17.31 6.87 -15.79
CA SER A 29 18.54 6.07 -15.76
C SER A 29 19.82 6.91 -15.73
N SER A 30 19.74 8.19 -16.10
CA SER A 30 20.85 9.15 -15.97
C SER A 30 21.12 9.59 -14.52
N GLN A 31 20.26 9.25 -13.57
CA GLN A 31 20.45 9.58 -12.16
C GLN A 31 21.34 8.54 -11.48
N ASP A 32 22.33 9.01 -10.73
CA ASP A 32 23.25 8.14 -10.00
C ASP A 32 22.52 7.25 -8.97
N PRO A 33 23.07 6.07 -8.66
CA PRO A 33 22.62 5.26 -7.54
C PRO A 33 22.59 6.05 -6.23
N LEU A 34 21.49 5.90 -5.48
CA LEU A 34 21.31 6.56 -4.20
C LEU A 34 21.98 5.76 -3.08
N LYS A 35 23.08 6.31 -2.53
CA LYS A 35 23.75 5.72 -1.37
C LYS A 35 22.87 5.80 -0.13
N THR A 36 22.73 4.72 0.63
CA THR A 36 21.96 4.72 1.89
C THR A 36 22.66 5.54 2.97
N HIS A 37 21.95 6.54 3.49
CA HIS A 37 22.37 7.24 4.71
C HIS A 37 21.57 6.74 5.92
N PRO A 38 22.22 6.34 7.02
CA PRO A 38 21.53 5.88 8.23
C PRO A 38 20.52 6.89 8.78
N LEU A 39 20.78 8.19 8.59
CA LEU A 39 19.89 9.27 9.02
C LEU A 39 18.53 9.21 8.30
N GLU A 40 18.51 8.89 7.01
CA GLU A 40 17.27 8.80 6.24
C GLU A 40 16.38 7.66 6.73
N LYS A 41 16.97 6.49 7.04
CA LYS A 41 16.24 5.38 7.65
C LYS A 41 15.65 5.79 9.00
N ARG A 42 16.42 6.49 9.85
CA ARG A 42 15.92 7.01 11.13
C ARG A 42 14.79 8.01 10.97
N ILE A 43 14.84 8.89 9.96
CA ILE A 43 13.75 9.82 9.64
C ILE A 43 12.49 9.04 9.23
N GLY A 44 12.63 8.02 8.38
CA GLY A 44 11.52 7.14 7.99
C GLY A 44 10.89 6.40 9.19
N GLN A 45 11.73 5.89 10.10
CA GLN A 45 11.29 5.27 11.35
C GLN A 45 10.57 6.26 12.27
N ALA A 46 11.11 7.47 12.42
CA ALA A 46 10.46 8.53 13.19
C ALA A 46 9.09 8.89 12.59
N ALA A 47 9.01 9.05 11.26
CA ALA A 47 7.74 9.29 10.57
C ALA A 47 6.74 8.15 10.79
N TYR A 48 7.19 6.89 10.73
CA TYR A 48 6.34 5.73 11.05
C TYR A 48 5.79 5.78 12.48
N ILE A 49 6.65 6.04 13.48
CA ILE A 49 6.26 6.15 14.89
C ILE A 49 5.27 7.32 15.09
N THR A 50 5.55 8.48 14.49
CA THR A 50 4.66 9.64 14.54
C THR A 50 3.29 9.30 13.94
N ALA A 51 3.24 8.66 12.77
CA ALA A 51 1.98 8.25 12.15
C ALA A 51 1.20 7.27 13.04
N TYR A 52 1.89 6.34 13.67
CA TYR A 52 1.30 5.39 14.62
C TYR A 52 0.67 6.12 15.83
N ILE A 53 1.41 7.04 16.45
CA ILE A 53 0.92 7.86 17.57
C ILE A 53 -0.30 8.69 17.16
N LEU A 54 -0.24 9.37 16.01
CA LEU A 54 -1.36 10.15 15.48
C LEU A 54 -2.59 9.26 15.22
N SER A 55 -2.39 8.02 14.76
CA SER A 55 -3.49 7.05 14.59
C SER A 55 -4.18 6.71 15.91
N LEU A 56 -3.41 6.51 16.97
CA LEU A 56 -3.93 6.22 18.31
C LEU A 56 -4.68 7.42 18.90
N LEU A 57 -4.13 8.64 18.76
CA LEU A 57 -4.80 9.87 19.18
C LEU A 57 -6.16 10.04 18.47
N ARG A 58 -6.25 9.57 17.23
CA ARG A 58 -7.49 9.58 16.44
C ARG A 58 -8.43 8.41 16.74
N ALA A 59 -8.01 7.38 17.47
CA ALA A 59 -8.82 6.18 17.67
C ALA A 59 -10.24 6.48 18.21
N PRO A 60 -10.43 7.39 19.19
CA PRO A 60 -11.77 7.76 19.66
C PRO A 60 -12.68 8.30 18.53
N LEU A 61 -12.12 9.05 17.59
CA LEU A 61 -12.85 9.60 16.44
C LEU A 61 -13.16 8.57 15.36
N GLY A 62 -12.46 7.44 15.36
CA GLY A 62 -12.72 6.33 14.44
C GLY A 62 -13.94 5.49 14.82
N LEU A 63 -14.41 5.60 16.07
CA LEU A 63 -15.49 4.78 16.61
C LEU A 63 -16.83 5.17 15.99
N LEU A 64 -17.12 6.46 15.89
CA LEU A 64 -18.44 6.93 15.46
C LEU A 64 -18.77 6.50 14.01
N PRO A 65 -17.91 6.71 12.99
CA PRO A 65 -18.18 6.20 11.63
C PRO A 65 -18.30 4.67 11.58
N TYR A 66 -17.59 3.97 12.46
CA TYR A 66 -17.64 2.53 12.53
C TYR A 66 -18.97 2.04 13.12
N LEU A 67 -19.47 2.67 14.19
CA LEU A 67 -20.81 2.43 14.72
C LEU A 67 -21.90 2.74 13.70
N THR A 68 -21.75 3.80 12.90
CA THR A 68 -22.67 4.09 11.79
C THR A 68 -22.68 2.98 10.74
N LYS A 69 -21.51 2.42 10.37
CA LYS A 69 -21.45 1.25 9.48
C LYS A 69 -22.18 0.04 10.08
N LEU A 70 -21.98 -0.25 11.36
CA LEU A 70 -22.67 -1.34 12.05
C LEU A 70 -24.19 -1.10 12.05
N PHE A 71 -24.66 0.12 12.33
CA PHE A 71 -26.08 0.48 12.27
C PHE A 71 -26.65 0.24 10.87
N ILE A 72 -25.99 0.70 9.81
CA ILE A 72 -26.46 0.51 8.44
C ILE A 72 -26.60 -0.98 8.08
N ILE A 73 -25.65 -1.81 8.50
CA ILE A 73 -25.64 -3.23 8.13
C ILE A 73 -26.66 -4.02 8.95
N PHE A 74 -26.63 -3.88 10.28
CA PHE A 74 -27.44 -4.71 11.18
C PHE A 74 -28.85 -4.17 11.43
N ILE A 75 -29.06 -2.85 11.33
CA ILE A 75 -30.38 -2.24 11.58
C ILE A 75 -31.10 -1.94 10.27
N LEU A 76 -30.39 -1.41 9.25
CA LEU A 76 -31.00 -1.13 7.95
C LEU A 76 -30.96 -2.31 6.97
N ASN A 77 -30.31 -3.44 7.33
CA ASN A 77 -30.17 -4.64 6.50
C ASN A 77 -29.63 -4.35 5.07
N ILE A 78 -28.81 -3.30 4.91
CA ILE A 78 -28.21 -2.99 3.61
C ILE A 78 -26.99 -3.90 3.41
N PRO A 79 -26.98 -4.75 2.36
CA PRO A 79 -25.92 -5.75 2.17
C PRO A 79 -24.56 -5.07 1.96
N TYR A 80 -23.55 -5.51 2.71
CA TYR A 80 -22.19 -5.04 2.56
C TYR A 80 -21.49 -5.74 1.38
N ASP A 81 -21.50 -5.10 0.20
CA ASP A 81 -20.71 -5.57 -0.94
C ASP A 81 -19.26 -5.05 -0.84
N SER A 82 -18.39 -5.84 -0.21
CA SER A 82 -16.96 -5.54 -0.07
C SER A 82 -16.06 -5.70 -1.33
N PRO A 83 -16.36 -6.55 -2.34
CA PRO A 83 -15.28 -7.06 -3.19
C PRO A 83 -14.86 -6.15 -4.35
N ARG A 84 -15.62 -5.10 -4.68
CA ARG A 84 -15.28 -4.19 -5.78
C ARG A 84 -15.25 -2.76 -5.25
N SER A 85 -14.05 -2.22 -5.01
CA SER A 85 -13.88 -0.77 -4.85
C SER A 85 -14.12 -0.12 -6.21
N THR A 86 -15.31 0.44 -6.42
CA THR A 86 -15.56 1.31 -7.56
C THR A 86 -15.01 2.71 -7.26
N TYR A 87 -14.66 3.47 -8.30
CA TYR A 87 -14.27 4.89 -8.14
C TYR A 87 -15.34 5.69 -7.37
N PHE A 88 -16.62 5.39 -7.61
CA PHE A 88 -17.73 5.97 -6.88
C PHE A 88 -17.64 5.73 -5.37
N ARG A 89 -17.32 4.50 -4.94
CA ARG A 89 -17.15 4.17 -3.52
C ARG A 89 -15.99 4.94 -2.89
N GLU A 90 -14.89 5.14 -3.62
CA GLU A 90 -13.79 5.97 -3.11
C GLU A 90 -14.19 7.45 -2.93
N VAL A 91 -14.99 7.99 -3.85
CA VAL A 91 -15.56 9.35 -3.69
C VAL A 91 -16.46 9.43 -2.46
N VAL A 92 -17.34 8.43 -2.26
CA VAL A 92 -18.19 8.35 -1.06
C VAL A 92 -17.33 8.25 0.22
N ASN A 93 -16.27 7.42 0.21
CA ASN A 93 -15.35 7.32 1.33
C ASN A 93 -14.63 8.65 1.60
N MET A 94 -14.27 9.42 0.56
CA MET A 94 -13.68 10.75 0.74
C MET A 94 -14.67 11.73 1.36
N LEU A 95 -15.93 11.74 0.91
CA LEU A 95 -16.98 12.56 1.52
C LEU A 95 -17.21 12.19 2.99
N GLY A 96 -17.23 10.89 3.30
CA GLY A 96 -17.32 10.38 4.67
C GLY A 96 -16.18 10.87 5.57
N ASP A 97 -14.95 10.93 5.06
CA ASP A 97 -13.80 11.47 5.80
C ASP A 97 -14.00 12.97 6.17
N PHE A 98 -14.48 13.79 5.23
CA PHE A 98 -14.74 15.22 5.48
C PHE A 98 -15.90 15.43 6.45
N LEU A 99 -16.97 14.64 6.33
CA LEU A 99 -18.09 14.67 7.28
C LEU A 99 -17.62 14.28 8.68
N ASN A 100 -16.76 13.26 8.80
CA ASN A 100 -16.22 12.86 10.09
C ASN A 100 -15.34 13.95 10.72
N LEU A 101 -14.48 14.62 9.93
CA LEU A 101 -13.70 15.77 10.39
C LEU A 101 -14.61 16.92 10.84
N GLY A 102 -15.63 17.26 10.06
CA GLY A 102 -16.58 18.32 10.37
C GLY A 102 -17.36 18.06 11.66
N LEU A 103 -17.92 16.85 11.79
CA LEU A 103 -18.64 16.42 12.99
C LEU A 103 -17.74 16.40 14.22
N THR A 104 -16.52 15.88 14.09
CA THR A 104 -15.54 15.92 15.18
C THR A 104 -15.25 17.35 15.61
N THR A 105 -14.97 18.23 14.64
CA THR A 105 -14.64 19.63 14.92
C THR A 105 -15.79 20.31 15.63
N PHE A 106 -17.02 20.07 15.18
CA PHE A 106 -18.23 20.57 15.82
C PHE A 106 -18.38 20.06 17.26
N LEU A 107 -18.20 18.75 17.50
CA LEU A 107 -18.30 18.18 18.85
C LEU A 107 -17.23 18.75 19.80
N VAL A 108 -15.98 18.84 19.36
CA VAL A 108 -14.90 19.43 20.19
C VAL A 108 -15.21 20.89 20.49
N LEU A 109 -15.63 21.68 19.50
CA LEU A 109 -16.03 23.08 19.73
C LEU A 109 -17.21 23.20 20.71
N LEU A 110 -18.18 22.29 20.63
CA LEU A 110 -19.36 22.26 21.51
C LEU A 110 -18.98 21.96 22.97
N PHE A 111 -18.11 20.98 23.20
CA PHE A 111 -17.76 20.53 24.55
C PHE A 111 -16.59 21.30 25.19
N VAL A 112 -15.63 21.77 24.40
CA VAL A 112 -14.40 22.42 24.89
C VAL A 112 -14.44 23.94 24.71
N GLY A 113 -15.28 24.44 23.80
CA GLY A 113 -15.28 25.84 23.40
C GLY A 113 -14.14 26.15 22.42
N PRO A 114 -13.97 27.42 22.01
CA PRO A 114 -12.95 27.83 21.03
C PRO A 114 -11.53 27.55 21.51
N PRO A 115 -10.55 27.42 20.58
CA PRO A 115 -9.17 27.12 20.95
C PRO A 115 -8.59 28.24 21.84
N THR A 116 -8.25 27.89 23.07
CA THR A 116 -7.50 28.74 24.00
C THR A 116 -6.11 28.16 24.23
N LEU A 117 -5.15 28.98 24.67
CA LEU A 117 -3.78 28.54 24.97
C LEU A 117 -3.67 27.65 26.23
N GLN A 118 -4.79 27.24 26.83
CA GLN A 118 -4.79 26.31 27.96
C GLN A 118 -4.43 24.90 27.48
N LEU A 119 -3.42 24.30 28.11
CA LEU A 119 -2.87 23.00 27.71
C LEU A 119 -3.94 21.90 27.65
N LEU A 120 -4.86 21.86 28.62
CA LEU A 120 -5.95 20.88 28.65
C LEU A 120 -6.88 21.01 27.44
N ASN A 121 -7.22 22.23 27.04
CA ASN A 121 -8.04 22.47 25.86
C ASN A 121 -7.31 22.01 24.59
N CYS A 122 -6.00 22.30 24.48
CA CYS A 122 -5.18 21.88 23.35
C CYS A 122 -5.18 20.36 23.13
N ILE A 123 -5.23 19.55 24.20
CA ILE A 123 -5.26 18.08 24.11
C ILE A 123 -6.50 17.61 23.33
N PHE A 124 -7.66 18.24 23.54
CA PHE A 124 -8.90 17.86 22.83
C PHE A 124 -8.89 18.24 21.35
N TYR A 125 -8.01 19.14 20.92
CA TYR A 125 -7.81 19.51 19.52
C TYR A 125 -6.79 18.60 18.79
N LEU A 126 -5.97 17.83 19.51
CA LEU A 126 -5.00 16.90 18.90
C LEU A 126 -5.65 15.89 17.94
N PRO A 127 -6.81 15.30 18.23
CA PRO A 127 -7.48 14.39 17.30
C PRO A 127 -7.91 15.05 15.98
N ILE A 128 -8.32 16.33 16.03
CA ILE A 128 -8.64 17.13 14.83
C ILE A 128 -7.38 17.37 14.01
N ALA A 129 -6.29 17.79 14.66
CA ALA A 129 -5.00 17.99 14.00
C ALA A 129 -4.49 16.70 13.35
N ALA A 130 -4.58 15.56 14.06
CA ALA A 130 -4.21 14.26 13.53
C ALA A 130 -5.06 13.86 12.29
N GLU A 131 -6.37 14.13 12.32
CA GLU A 131 -7.24 13.86 11.18
C GLU A 131 -6.98 14.79 9.99
N LEU A 132 -6.68 16.07 10.25
CA LEU A 132 -6.28 17.01 9.21
C LEU A 132 -4.97 16.58 8.54
N ILE A 133 -3.95 16.25 9.34
CA ILE A 133 -2.66 15.74 8.84
C ILE A 133 -2.88 14.49 7.98
N ARG A 134 -3.73 13.56 8.44
CA ARG A 134 -4.09 12.36 7.66
C ARG A 134 -4.73 12.74 6.33
N ILE A 135 -5.73 13.61 6.30
CA ILE A 135 -6.42 14.01 5.07
C ILE A 135 -5.44 14.66 4.10
N LEU A 136 -4.60 15.58 4.59
CA LEU A 136 -3.58 16.23 3.77
C LEU A 136 -2.58 15.21 3.21
N ALA A 137 -2.08 14.30 4.04
CA ALA A 137 -1.07 13.32 3.64
C ALA A 137 -1.64 12.18 2.77
N GLU A 138 -2.88 11.75 3.01
CA GLU A 138 -3.48 10.62 2.30
C GLU A 138 -4.27 11.07 1.07
N ARG A 139 -5.17 12.05 1.19
CA ARG A 139 -6.13 12.39 0.14
C ARG A 139 -5.55 13.29 -0.93
N ILE A 140 -4.66 14.22 -0.60
CA ILE A 140 -4.04 15.11 -1.60
C ILE A 140 -3.20 14.30 -2.59
N PRO A 141 -2.23 13.46 -2.17
CA PRO A 141 -1.41 12.72 -3.14
C PRO A 141 -2.22 11.73 -3.97
N ILE A 142 -3.25 11.07 -3.40
CA ILE A 142 -4.14 10.19 -4.17
C ILE A 142 -4.92 10.97 -5.22
N THR A 143 -5.48 12.13 -4.85
CA THR A 143 -6.27 12.94 -5.78
C THR A 143 -5.38 13.49 -6.89
N PHE A 144 -4.19 13.98 -6.54
CA PHE A 144 -3.21 14.44 -7.51
C PHE A 144 -2.79 13.31 -8.45
N SER A 145 -2.40 12.16 -7.91
CA SER A 145 -2.06 10.96 -8.69
C SER A 145 -3.18 10.56 -9.64
N ALA A 146 -4.43 10.55 -9.17
CA ALA A 146 -5.59 10.21 -10.00
C ALA A 146 -5.80 11.22 -11.14
N LEU A 147 -5.72 12.53 -10.85
CA LEU A 147 -5.82 13.58 -11.86
C LEU A 147 -4.68 13.50 -12.88
N TRP A 148 -3.47 13.25 -12.41
CA TRP A 148 -2.29 13.06 -13.24
C TRP A 148 -2.48 11.90 -14.21
N GLN A 149 -2.96 10.75 -13.73
CA GLN A 149 -3.24 9.58 -14.56
C GLN A 149 -4.23 9.84 -15.71
N LEU A 150 -5.13 10.82 -15.58
CA LEU A 150 -6.13 11.17 -16.58
C LEU A 150 -5.60 12.12 -17.67
N LEU A 151 -4.42 12.72 -17.49
CA LEU A 151 -3.88 13.67 -18.45
C LEU A 151 -3.41 12.98 -19.74
N PRO A 152 -3.59 13.61 -20.92
CA PRO A 152 -3.12 13.09 -22.21
C PRO A 152 -1.61 13.33 -22.39
N HIS A 153 -0.79 12.77 -21.49
CA HIS A 153 0.64 13.04 -21.41
C HIS A 153 1.42 12.83 -22.70
N ARG A 154 1.02 11.85 -23.54
CA ARG A 154 1.67 11.62 -24.84
C ARG A 154 1.54 12.83 -25.75
N SER A 155 0.37 13.45 -25.79
CA SER A 155 0.11 14.66 -26.59
C SER A 155 0.90 15.85 -26.05
N PHE A 156 0.94 16.02 -24.72
CA PHE A 156 1.73 17.07 -24.08
C PHE A 156 3.22 16.91 -24.33
N ALA A 157 3.77 15.70 -24.14
CA ALA A 157 5.18 15.41 -24.40
C ALA A 157 5.57 15.67 -25.86
N ARG A 158 4.73 15.28 -26.84
CA ARG A 158 4.96 15.58 -28.26
C ARG A 158 4.97 17.08 -28.53
N THR A 159 3.99 17.80 -27.97
CA THR A 159 3.86 19.26 -28.15
C THR A 159 5.04 20.01 -27.52
N LEU A 160 5.43 19.64 -26.30
CA LEU A 160 6.61 20.19 -25.62
C LEU A 160 7.87 19.93 -26.43
N LYS A 161 8.06 18.70 -26.92
CA LYS A 161 9.23 18.36 -27.76
C LYS A 161 9.27 19.18 -29.04
N ALA A 162 8.13 19.36 -29.72
CA ALA A 162 8.03 20.14 -30.95
C ALA A 162 8.21 21.66 -30.75
N ARG A 163 7.68 22.21 -29.65
CA ARG A 163 7.74 23.66 -29.35
C ARG A 163 8.98 24.10 -28.60
N SER A 164 9.73 23.16 -28.03
CA SER A 164 10.98 23.48 -27.34
C SER A 164 12.02 23.99 -28.35
N GLN A 165 12.15 25.31 -28.48
CA GLN A 165 13.23 25.93 -29.26
C GLN A 165 14.44 26.24 -28.36
N SER A 166 14.18 26.60 -27.10
CA SER A 166 15.22 26.87 -26.09
C SER A 166 15.88 25.59 -25.57
N SER A 167 17.21 25.60 -25.47
CA SER A 167 18.02 24.51 -24.90
C SER A 167 17.72 24.25 -23.42
N ILE A 168 17.32 25.28 -22.66
CA ILE A 168 17.00 25.17 -21.24
C ILE A 168 15.68 24.41 -21.05
N VAL A 169 14.62 24.81 -21.78
CA VAL A 169 13.31 24.14 -21.73
C VAL A 169 13.45 22.69 -22.17
N LYS A 170 14.26 22.40 -23.21
CA LYS A 170 14.58 21.03 -23.62
C LYS A 170 15.17 20.20 -22.50
N ARG A 171 16.15 20.74 -21.77
CA ARG A 171 16.79 20.02 -20.64
C ARG A 171 15.81 19.81 -19.49
N CYS A 172 15.07 20.85 -19.10
CA CYS A 172 14.12 20.78 -17.98
C CYS A 172 13.03 19.70 -18.19
N PHE A 173 12.52 19.56 -19.42
CA PHE A 173 11.45 18.60 -19.73
C PHE A 173 11.94 17.33 -20.43
N ALA A 174 13.26 17.12 -20.56
CA ALA A 174 13.81 15.98 -21.29
C ALA A 174 13.29 14.65 -20.73
N ARG A 175 13.32 14.49 -19.40
CA ARG A 175 12.89 13.26 -18.70
C ARG A 175 11.39 13.00 -18.88
N TYR A 176 10.58 14.05 -18.71
CA TYR A 176 9.14 14.00 -18.98
C TYR A 176 8.84 13.57 -20.41
N CYS A 177 9.46 14.23 -21.39
CA CYS A 177 9.23 13.92 -22.78
C CYS A 177 9.71 12.51 -23.14
N HIS A 178 10.83 12.06 -22.57
CA HIS A 178 11.36 10.72 -22.76
C HIS A 178 10.40 9.66 -22.21
N TYR A 179 10.03 9.77 -20.94
CA TYR A 179 9.13 8.82 -20.28
C TYR A 179 7.78 8.71 -21.00
N TYR A 180 7.13 9.84 -21.29
CA TYR A 180 5.82 9.83 -21.89
C TYR A 180 5.81 9.55 -23.40
N ALA A 181 6.97 9.55 -24.08
CA ALA A 181 7.07 9.07 -25.45
C ALA A 181 6.98 7.54 -25.56
N LEU A 182 7.27 6.81 -24.48
CA LEU A 182 7.18 5.36 -24.43
C LEU A 182 5.71 4.89 -24.41
N ASP A 183 5.48 3.69 -24.95
CA ASP A 183 4.24 2.94 -24.73
C ASP A 183 4.15 2.41 -23.28
N ASP A 184 2.99 1.89 -22.89
CA ASP A 184 2.71 1.58 -21.48
C ASP A 184 3.56 0.42 -20.95
N ASP A 185 3.81 -0.62 -21.77
CA ASP A 185 4.67 -1.74 -21.41
C ASP A 185 6.14 -1.30 -21.24
N ARG A 186 6.61 -0.43 -22.14
CA ARG A 186 7.95 0.15 -22.04
C ARG A 186 8.09 1.07 -20.83
N ARG A 187 7.06 1.84 -20.46
CA ARG A 187 7.10 2.70 -19.27
C ARG A 187 7.28 1.90 -17.99
N VAL A 188 6.52 0.81 -17.83
CA VAL A 188 6.58 0.02 -16.60
C VAL A 188 7.91 -0.73 -16.49
N ALA A 189 8.42 -1.24 -17.61
CA ALA A 189 9.75 -1.83 -17.67
C ALA A 189 10.86 -0.79 -17.40
N TYR A 190 10.71 0.41 -17.95
CA TYR A 190 11.62 1.53 -17.73
C TYR A 190 11.67 1.92 -16.25
N ILE A 191 10.53 2.16 -15.60
CA ILE A 191 10.49 2.54 -14.18
C ILE A 191 11.07 1.47 -13.28
N LEU A 192 10.77 0.19 -13.54
CA LEU A 192 11.36 -0.89 -12.74
C LEU A 192 12.88 -0.94 -12.90
N ARG A 193 13.39 -0.76 -14.13
CA ARG A 193 14.83 -0.70 -14.39
C ARG A 193 15.49 0.49 -13.69
N VAL A 194 14.91 1.68 -13.81
CA VAL A 194 15.40 2.90 -13.17
C VAL A 194 15.41 2.73 -11.65
N LEU A 195 14.35 2.17 -11.07
CA LEU A 195 14.28 1.92 -9.63
C LEU A 195 15.38 0.95 -9.17
N LYS A 196 15.54 -0.19 -9.86
CA LYS A 196 16.61 -1.16 -9.55
C LYS A 196 18.01 -0.57 -9.70
N HIS A 197 18.23 0.27 -10.72
CA HIS A 197 19.48 0.98 -10.90
C HIS A 197 19.75 1.95 -9.75
N ARG A 198 18.79 2.82 -9.44
CA ARG A 198 18.90 3.81 -8.37
C ARG A 198 19.07 3.17 -6.99
N SER A 199 18.48 2.00 -6.75
CA SER A 199 18.62 1.26 -5.50
C SER A 199 19.85 0.35 -5.45
N SER A 200 20.70 0.29 -6.48
CA SER A 200 21.81 -0.67 -6.54
C SER A 200 22.84 -0.49 -5.41
N ALA A 201 23.00 0.74 -4.91
CA ALA A 201 23.85 1.07 -3.75
C ALA A 201 23.13 0.94 -2.39
N ASP A 202 21.89 0.45 -2.38
CA ASP A 202 21.04 0.25 -1.20
C ASP A 202 20.77 -1.24 -1.05
N SER A 203 21.58 -1.92 -0.24
CA SER A 203 21.57 -3.39 -0.16
C SER A 203 20.21 -3.96 0.27
N ASP A 204 19.52 -3.29 1.20
CA ASP A 204 18.22 -3.68 1.72
C ASP A 204 17.14 -3.55 0.64
N LEU A 205 17.00 -2.37 0.02
CA LEU A 205 15.99 -2.18 -1.02
C LEU A 205 16.30 -3.00 -2.28
N SER A 206 17.58 -3.10 -2.68
CA SER A 206 18.01 -3.89 -3.83
C SER A 206 17.66 -5.37 -3.64
N HIS A 207 17.97 -5.93 -2.46
CA HIS A 207 17.60 -7.30 -2.12
C HIS A 207 16.09 -7.49 -2.20
N ARG A 208 15.31 -6.60 -1.60
CA ARG A 208 13.85 -6.67 -1.66
C ARG A 208 13.34 -6.58 -3.09
N LEU A 209 13.81 -5.63 -3.88
CA LEU A 209 13.42 -5.42 -5.29
C LEU A 209 13.78 -6.58 -6.21
N SER A 210 14.77 -7.40 -5.88
CA SER A 210 15.16 -8.56 -6.69
C SER A 210 14.05 -9.61 -6.86
N TYR A 211 13.10 -9.67 -5.93
CA TYR A 211 11.92 -10.53 -6.01
C TYR A 211 10.82 -10.01 -6.94
N LEU A 212 10.91 -8.75 -7.41
CA LEU A 212 10.00 -8.17 -8.40
C LEU A 212 10.62 -8.31 -9.78
N GLN A 213 10.01 -9.13 -10.62
CA GLN A 213 10.49 -9.37 -11.98
C GLN A 213 9.91 -8.36 -12.98
N SER A 214 8.59 -8.15 -12.93
CA SER A 214 7.92 -7.23 -13.84
C SER A 214 6.62 -6.69 -13.28
N PHE A 215 6.14 -5.60 -13.89
CA PHE A 215 4.74 -5.23 -13.81
C PHE A 215 3.95 -5.96 -14.90
N ARG A 216 2.67 -6.24 -14.65
CA ARG A 216 1.74 -6.78 -15.64
C ARG A 216 0.49 -5.92 -15.70
N ILE A 217 0.26 -5.31 -16.86
CA ILE A 217 -0.91 -4.47 -17.09
C ILE A 217 -2.15 -5.35 -17.25
N ILE A 218 -3.22 -5.00 -16.55
CA ILE A 218 -4.51 -5.69 -16.61
C ILE A 218 -5.66 -4.71 -16.89
N PRO A 219 -6.76 -5.21 -17.49
CA PRO A 219 -7.96 -4.41 -17.68
C PRO A 219 -8.57 -3.93 -16.34
N LEU A 220 -9.20 -2.75 -16.36
CA LEU A 220 -9.83 -2.12 -15.19
C LEU A 220 -10.93 -2.97 -14.53
N GLN A 221 -11.55 -3.89 -15.29
CA GLN A 221 -12.60 -4.79 -14.79
C GLN A 221 -12.10 -5.83 -13.77
N TYR A 222 -10.78 -6.08 -13.72
CA TYR A 222 -10.19 -7.01 -12.77
C TYR A 222 -9.88 -6.30 -11.45
N ALA A 223 -10.50 -6.73 -10.35
CA ALA A 223 -10.18 -6.20 -9.03
C ALA A 223 -8.81 -6.71 -8.56
N LEU A 224 -7.82 -5.81 -8.45
CA LEU A 224 -6.46 -6.12 -7.96
C LEU A 224 -6.43 -6.75 -6.56
N ARG A 225 -7.45 -6.49 -5.73
CA ARG A 225 -7.59 -7.05 -4.37
C ARG A 225 -8.56 -8.24 -4.27
N GLY A 226 -9.13 -8.66 -5.40
CA GLY A 226 -10.14 -9.73 -5.47
C GLY A 226 -9.57 -11.13 -5.73
N GLY A 227 -8.26 -11.33 -5.57
CA GLY A 227 -7.57 -12.64 -5.69
C GLY A 227 -7.53 -13.29 -7.08
N LYS A 228 -8.17 -12.66 -8.08
CA LYS A 228 -8.22 -13.16 -9.47
C LYS A 228 -6.94 -12.95 -10.26
N VAL A 229 -6.03 -12.11 -9.77
CA VAL A 229 -4.87 -11.68 -10.53
C VAL A 229 -3.62 -11.79 -9.66
N ARG A 230 -2.90 -12.91 -9.82
CA ARG A 230 -1.71 -13.25 -9.03
C ARG A 230 -0.75 -14.12 -9.82
N ASP A 231 0.53 -13.91 -9.54
CA ASP A 231 1.67 -14.67 -10.07
C ASP A 231 2.87 -14.38 -9.15
N VAL A 232 2.72 -14.80 -7.89
CA VAL A 232 3.71 -14.60 -6.81
C VAL A 232 5.00 -15.35 -7.15
N ALA A 233 4.88 -16.56 -7.69
CA ALA A 233 5.98 -17.39 -8.16
C ALA A 233 6.90 -16.62 -9.10
N LYS A 234 6.35 -15.99 -10.14
CA LYS A 234 7.13 -15.23 -11.13
C LYS A 234 7.41 -13.79 -10.69
N GLY A 235 7.08 -13.41 -9.46
CA GLY A 235 7.36 -12.08 -8.92
C GLY A 235 6.71 -10.95 -9.72
N LYS A 236 5.51 -11.15 -10.27
CA LYS A 236 4.81 -10.13 -11.06
C LYS A 236 3.86 -9.32 -10.20
N VAL A 237 3.91 -8.00 -10.37
CA VAL A 237 2.96 -7.07 -9.75
C VAL A 237 1.97 -6.58 -10.79
N PHE A 238 0.69 -6.80 -10.54
CA PHE A 238 -0.35 -6.42 -11.47
C PHE A 238 -0.80 -4.98 -11.23
N ILE A 239 -1.03 -4.25 -12.31
CA ILE A 239 -1.39 -2.83 -12.29
C ILE A 239 -2.42 -2.54 -13.38
N HIS A 240 -3.17 -1.46 -13.22
CA HIS A 240 -4.04 -0.96 -14.28
C HIS A 240 -3.24 -0.12 -15.29
N GLY A 241 -3.68 -0.12 -16.56
CA GLY A 241 -3.02 0.63 -17.62
C GLY A 241 -2.90 2.13 -17.34
N SER A 242 -3.90 2.72 -16.69
CA SER A 242 -3.88 4.13 -16.26
C SER A 242 -2.75 4.45 -15.29
N TRP A 243 -2.30 3.49 -14.48
CA TRP A 243 -1.24 3.70 -13.49
C TRP A 243 0.11 3.92 -14.16
N THR A 244 0.28 3.50 -15.42
CA THR A 244 1.52 3.74 -16.17
C THR A 244 1.78 5.22 -16.44
N ASN A 245 0.76 6.07 -16.33
CA ASN A 245 0.91 7.51 -16.41
C ASN A 245 1.52 8.11 -15.13
N ASP A 246 1.53 7.40 -14.01
CA ASP A 246 2.09 7.87 -12.74
C ASP A 246 3.36 7.06 -12.34
N PRO A 247 4.55 7.60 -12.63
CA PRO A 247 5.81 6.92 -12.31
C PRO A 247 6.04 6.77 -10.80
N TRP A 248 5.55 7.69 -9.98
CA TRP A 248 5.75 7.68 -8.53
C TRP A 248 4.85 6.65 -7.86
N LEU A 249 3.63 6.48 -8.36
CA LEU A 249 2.74 5.37 -7.99
C LEU A 249 3.35 4.02 -8.36
N LEU A 250 3.94 3.89 -9.55
CA LEU A 250 4.62 2.64 -9.94
C LEU A 250 5.79 2.32 -9.02
N ILE A 251 6.66 3.29 -8.73
CA ILE A 251 7.76 3.08 -7.78
C ILE A 251 7.23 2.72 -6.40
N GLY A 252 6.27 3.48 -5.89
CA GLY A 252 5.65 3.21 -4.60
C GLY A 252 5.04 1.83 -4.52
N THR A 253 4.38 1.38 -5.60
CA THR A 253 3.80 0.04 -5.71
C THR A 253 4.89 -1.04 -5.79
N ALA A 254 6.02 -0.79 -6.45
CA ALA A 254 7.17 -1.69 -6.41
C ALA A 254 7.80 -1.82 -5.02
N ILE A 255 7.85 -0.72 -4.25
CA ILE A 255 8.42 -0.64 -2.89
C ILE A 255 7.43 -1.11 -1.81
N ARG A 256 6.11 -1.02 -2.05
CA ARG A 256 5.10 -1.48 -1.09
C ARG A 256 4.63 -2.90 -1.36
N ARG A 257 4.56 -3.30 -2.63
CA ARG A 257 4.05 -4.59 -3.15
C ARG A 257 2.67 -5.02 -2.70
N SER A 258 1.96 -4.20 -1.92
CA SER A 258 0.62 -4.46 -1.44
C SER A 258 -0.37 -4.78 -2.57
N PRO A 259 -1.24 -5.79 -2.42
CA PRO A 259 -1.47 -6.59 -1.19
C PRO A 259 -0.47 -7.73 -0.97
N TRP A 260 0.55 -7.90 -1.82
CA TRP A 260 1.41 -9.07 -1.85
C TRP A 260 2.69 -8.91 -1.04
N MET A 261 3.02 -9.96 -0.30
CA MET A 261 4.11 -9.97 0.65
C MET A 261 5.46 -9.96 -0.04
N PHE A 262 6.36 -9.15 0.49
CA PHE A 262 7.66 -8.82 -0.09
C PHE A 262 8.57 -10.03 -0.27
N ASP A 263 8.68 -10.80 0.80
CA ASP A 263 9.55 -11.94 0.98
C ASP A 263 9.07 -12.57 2.32
N PRO A 264 8.64 -13.84 2.32
CA PRO A 264 8.18 -14.54 3.52
C PRO A 264 9.16 -14.49 4.70
N ARG A 265 10.47 -14.29 4.48
CA ARG A 265 11.48 -14.16 5.55
C ARG A 265 11.18 -13.04 6.53
N TYR A 266 10.49 -11.99 6.09
CA TYR A 266 10.23 -10.80 6.92
C TYR A 266 8.92 -10.87 7.68
N LEU A 267 8.13 -11.94 7.52
CA LEU A 267 6.81 -12.07 8.10
C LEU A 267 6.70 -13.37 8.88
N ARG A 268 6.09 -13.32 10.06
CA ARG A 268 5.86 -14.50 10.88
C ARG A 268 4.63 -15.26 10.39
N ARG A 269 4.68 -16.59 10.49
CA ARG A 269 3.52 -17.45 10.24
C ARG A 269 2.68 -17.55 11.52
N PRO A 270 1.34 -17.58 11.43
CA PRO A 270 0.53 -17.30 10.24
C PRO A 270 0.53 -15.80 9.89
N PHE A 271 0.45 -15.45 8.60
CA PHE A 271 0.58 -14.05 8.18
C PHE A 271 -0.66 -13.23 8.50
N TYR A 272 -0.47 -12.21 9.32
CA TYR A 272 -1.50 -11.23 9.62
C TYR A 272 -1.31 -9.96 8.80
N TYR A 273 -2.33 -9.55 8.06
CA TYR A 273 -2.19 -8.41 7.15
C TYR A 273 -2.15 -7.07 7.90
N MET A 274 -3.08 -6.82 8.82
CA MET A 274 -3.22 -5.52 9.47
C MET A 274 -2.19 -5.34 10.58
N THR A 275 -1.99 -6.39 11.39
CA THR A 275 -1.06 -6.30 12.52
C THR A 275 0.42 -6.40 12.11
N GLU A 276 0.72 -7.02 10.96
CA GLU A 276 2.11 -7.28 10.55
C GLU A 276 2.42 -6.77 9.14
N ALA A 277 1.90 -7.41 8.09
CA ALA A 277 2.37 -7.20 6.71
C ALA A 277 2.21 -5.75 6.24
N ASN A 278 1.06 -5.12 6.47
CA ASN A 278 0.81 -3.75 6.08
C ASN A 278 1.75 -2.77 6.79
N ARG A 279 2.05 -3.00 8.08
CA ARG A 279 2.92 -2.11 8.85
C ARG A 279 4.38 -2.21 8.42
N LEU A 280 4.87 -3.42 8.15
CA LEU A 280 6.21 -3.61 7.62
C LEU A 280 6.35 -3.00 6.22
N ALA A 281 5.31 -3.10 5.39
CA ALA A 281 5.28 -2.42 4.11
C ALA A 281 5.26 -0.88 4.28
N THR A 282 4.49 -0.34 5.23
CA THR A 282 4.53 1.09 5.58
C THR A 282 5.93 1.51 5.97
N LEU A 283 6.53 0.81 6.94
CA LEU A 283 7.85 1.14 7.46
C LEU A 283 8.90 1.14 6.34
N LEU A 284 8.88 0.10 5.49
CA LEU A 284 9.78 -0.01 4.35
C LEU A 284 9.65 1.19 3.41
N VAL A 285 8.42 1.57 3.05
CA VAL A 285 8.17 2.73 2.18
C VAL A 285 8.69 4.02 2.81
N LEU A 286 8.49 4.22 4.12
CA LEU A 286 8.92 5.44 4.82
C LEU A 286 10.44 5.51 4.99
N GLU A 287 11.11 4.41 5.29
CA GLU A 287 12.59 4.33 5.32
C GLU A 287 13.23 4.60 3.96
N HIS A 288 12.45 4.39 2.89
CA HIS A 288 12.89 4.53 1.50
C HIS A 288 12.15 5.67 0.77
N ALA A 289 11.66 6.67 1.50
CA ALA A 289 10.84 7.76 0.97
C ALA A 289 11.51 8.54 -0.18
N ARG A 290 12.85 8.61 -0.19
CA ARG A 290 13.66 9.25 -1.24
C ARG A 290 13.44 8.69 -2.66
N TYR A 291 12.97 7.45 -2.77
CA TYR A 291 12.69 6.84 -4.07
C TYR A 291 11.32 7.24 -4.62
N SER A 292 10.35 7.56 -3.74
CA SER A 292 9.03 8.06 -4.12
C SER A 292 8.40 8.84 -2.97
N LEU A 293 8.71 10.15 -2.92
CA LEU A 293 8.22 11.03 -1.86
C LEU A 293 6.69 11.15 -1.86
N PRO A 294 6.00 11.36 -3.02
CA PRO A 294 4.54 11.46 -3.03
C PRO A 294 3.86 10.19 -2.46
N TYR A 295 4.42 9.02 -2.79
CA TYR A 295 3.90 7.76 -2.28
C TYR A 295 4.20 7.55 -0.79
N ALA A 296 5.35 8.00 -0.31
CA ALA A 296 5.68 7.96 1.11
C ALA A 296 4.77 8.88 1.95
N VAL A 297 4.44 10.07 1.45
CA VAL A 297 3.47 10.98 2.08
C VAL A 297 2.09 10.31 2.14
N PHE A 298 1.64 9.71 1.04
CA PHE A 298 0.42 8.89 1.03
C PHE A 298 0.49 7.77 2.08
N GLN A 299 1.59 7.03 2.15
CA GLN A 299 1.74 5.90 3.06
C GLN A 299 1.79 6.35 4.53
N PHE A 300 2.36 7.52 4.83
CA PHE A 300 2.30 8.15 6.15
C PHE A 300 0.86 8.44 6.55
N GLY A 301 0.07 9.08 5.68
CA GLY A 301 -1.36 9.32 5.91
C GLY A 301 -2.14 8.01 6.04
N HIS A 302 -1.83 7.02 5.22
CA HIS A 302 -2.43 5.69 5.29
C HIS A 302 -2.16 5.02 6.64
N GLU A 303 -0.95 5.12 7.19
CA GLU A 303 -0.62 4.58 8.51
C GLU A 303 -1.38 5.29 9.63
N ILE A 304 -1.49 6.63 9.59
CA ILE A 304 -2.39 7.37 10.51
C ILE A 304 -3.81 6.82 10.41
N ARG A 305 -4.22 6.38 9.21
CA ARG A 305 -5.55 5.81 9.02
C ARG A 305 -5.74 4.48 9.74
N VAL A 306 -4.80 3.55 9.54
CA VAL A 306 -5.00 2.12 9.82
C VAL A 306 -4.30 1.61 11.07
N ALA A 307 -3.28 2.28 11.60
CA ALA A 307 -2.46 1.77 12.70
C ALA A 307 -3.24 1.49 13.99
N ARG A 308 -4.31 2.23 14.27
CA ARG A 308 -5.25 1.93 15.38
C ARG A 308 -5.85 0.53 15.31
N LEU A 309 -5.97 -0.06 14.12
CA LEU A 309 -6.49 -1.43 13.95
C LEU A 309 -5.51 -2.46 14.51
N HIS A 310 -4.21 -2.19 14.49
CA HIS A 310 -3.22 -3.08 15.11
C HIS A 310 -3.46 -3.22 16.61
N LEU A 311 -3.64 -2.10 17.33
CA LEU A 311 -3.96 -2.14 18.76
C LEU A 311 -5.27 -2.88 19.02
N PHE A 312 -6.29 -2.61 18.22
CA PHE A 312 -7.60 -3.27 18.30
C PHE A 312 -7.48 -4.81 18.16
N TYR A 313 -6.85 -5.31 17.11
CA TYR A 313 -6.69 -6.75 16.90
C TYR A 313 -5.76 -7.41 17.93
N ALA A 314 -4.71 -6.71 18.36
CA ALA A 314 -3.82 -7.19 19.41
C ALA A 314 -4.55 -7.37 20.75
N LEU A 315 -5.44 -6.44 21.11
CA LEU A 315 -6.27 -6.55 22.31
C LEU A 315 -7.28 -7.69 22.21
N LEU A 316 -7.98 -7.82 21.08
CA LEU A 316 -8.91 -8.93 20.87
C LEU A 316 -8.23 -10.29 20.97
N ARG A 317 -7.03 -10.43 20.39
CA ARG A 317 -6.25 -11.68 20.47
C ARG A 317 -5.84 -12.00 21.91
N ARG A 318 -5.47 -10.98 22.71
CA ARG A 318 -5.21 -11.16 24.15
C ARG A 318 -6.45 -11.61 24.93
N LEU A 319 -7.64 -11.26 24.45
CA LEU A 319 -8.93 -11.71 25.00
C LEU A 319 -9.38 -13.06 24.44
N GLY A 320 -8.54 -13.75 23.66
CA GLY A 320 -8.86 -15.05 23.04
C GLY A 320 -9.71 -14.96 21.78
N LEU A 321 -9.91 -13.77 21.21
CA LEU A 321 -10.71 -13.55 20.00
C LEU A 321 -9.80 -13.23 18.80
N ASP A 322 -9.37 -14.25 18.06
CA ASP A 322 -8.61 -14.07 16.81
C ASP A 322 -9.56 -13.91 15.61
N ILE A 323 -10.08 -12.70 15.44
CA ILE A 323 -10.95 -12.35 14.30
C ILE A 323 -10.15 -11.79 13.10
N GLU A 324 -8.83 -11.68 13.23
CA GLU A 324 -8.01 -11.12 12.15
C GLU A 324 -7.83 -12.15 11.04
N TYR A 325 -8.34 -11.85 9.84
CA TYR A 325 -8.13 -12.74 8.70
C TYR A 325 -6.65 -12.79 8.31
N LYS A 326 -6.14 -14.02 8.24
CA LYS A 326 -4.81 -14.33 7.72
C LYS A 326 -4.74 -14.03 6.23
N VAL A 327 -3.55 -13.78 5.71
CA VAL A 327 -3.35 -13.61 4.26
C VAL A 327 -3.67 -14.94 3.57
N SER A 328 -4.74 -14.95 2.77
CA SER A 328 -5.16 -16.10 1.99
C SER A 328 -4.11 -16.46 0.93
N ALA A 329 -3.99 -17.74 0.58
CA ALA A 329 -3.13 -18.17 -0.53
C ALA A 329 -3.56 -17.56 -1.86
N ASP A 330 -4.84 -17.21 -2.00
CA ASP A 330 -5.36 -16.45 -3.12
C ASP A 330 -5.12 -14.94 -3.06
N GLY A 331 -4.45 -14.48 -2.00
CA GLY A 331 -4.26 -13.09 -1.54
C GLY A 331 -5.42 -12.16 -1.80
N THR A 332 -6.63 -12.71 -1.76
CA THR A 332 -7.75 -11.93 -1.30
C THR A 332 -7.47 -11.48 0.13
N PHE A 333 -7.90 -10.26 0.41
CA PHE A 333 -7.88 -9.74 1.76
C PHE A 333 -9.25 -9.14 2.05
N GLN A 334 -9.88 -9.60 3.13
CA GLN A 334 -11.17 -9.11 3.55
C GLN A 334 -11.00 -7.88 4.43
N PHE A 335 -11.51 -6.74 3.95
CA PHE A 335 -11.63 -5.51 4.75
C PHE A 335 -12.82 -5.61 5.71
N ASP A 336 -12.81 -4.76 6.76
CA ASP A 336 -13.89 -4.68 7.76
C ASP A 336 -14.17 -6.03 8.47
N GLN A 337 -13.10 -6.73 8.87
CA GLN A 337 -13.13 -8.11 9.37
C GLN A 337 -14.04 -8.34 10.59
N LEU A 338 -14.18 -7.36 11.48
CA LEU A 338 -15.11 -7.45 12.60
C LEU A 338 -16.57 -7.48 12.09
N ILE A 339 -16.93 -6.65 11.10
CA ILE A 339 -18.26 -6.69 10.49
C ILE A 339 -18.49 -8.07 9.87
N CYS A 340 -17.54 -8.57 9.09
CA CYS A 340 -17.66 -9.88 8.46
C CYS A 340 -17.72 -11.03 9.48
N SER A 341 -17.01 -10.94 10.59
CA SER A 341 -17.09 -11.90 11.69
C SER A 341 -18.45 -11.85 12.38
N LEU A 342 -19.04 -10.67 12.57
CA LEU A 342 -20.38 -10.51 13.13
C LEU A 342 -21.45 -10.99 12.15
N GLU A 343 -21.34 -10.66 10.86
CA GLU A 343 -22.23 -11.16 9.81
C GLU A 343 -22.26 -12.69 9.79
N LYS A 344 -21.10 -13.36 9.82
CA LYS A 344 -21.03 -14.83 9.90
C LYS A 344 -21.73 -15.41 11.14
N ARG A 345 -21.69 -14.68 12.26
CA ARG A 345 -22.27 -15.14 13.53
C ARG A 345 -23.78 -14.93 13.59
N PHE A 346 -24.29 -13.87 12.97
CA PHE A 346 -25.71 -13.50 13.01
C PHE A 346 -26.50 -13.89 11.77
N TYR A 347 -25.84 -14.10 10.63
CA TYR A 347 -26.45 -14.48 9.36
C TYR A 347 -25.77 -15.75 8.82
N THR A 348 -26.57 -16.79 8.58
CA THR A 348 -26.15 -18.02 7.89
C THR A 348 -26.00 -17.73 6.40
N ARG A 349 -24.98 -16.96 6.03
CA ARG A 349 -24.68 -16.72 4.61
C ARG A 349 -23.86 -17.91 4.13
N ASP A 350 -24.41 -18.64 3.16
CA ASP A 350 -23.82 -19.83 2.52
C ASP A 350 -22.30 -19.71 2.40
N ASP A 351 -21.63 -20.76 2.89
CA ASP A 351 -20.18 -20.90 2.97
C ASP A 351 -19.52 -20.51 1.65
N LYS A 352 -18.97 -19.29 1.62
CA LYS A 352 -17.86 -19.04 0.71
C LYS A 352 -16.75 -19.98 1.15
N ALA A 353 -16.43 -20.95 0.28
CA ALA A 353 -15.35 -21.93 0.45
C ALA A 353 -14.22 -21.32 1.27
N GLU A 354 -13.92 -21.92 2.43
CA GLU A 354 -12.91 -21.41 3.35
C GLU A 354 -11.61 -21.14 2.58
N GLN A 355 -11.25 -19.86 2.50
CA GLN A 355 -10.03 -19.47 1.82
C GLN A 355 -8.86 -19.94 2.67
N ARG A 356 -8.13 -20.94 2.16
CA ARG A 356 -6.98 -21.50 2.85
C ARG A 356 -5.90 -20.42 3.05
N PRO A 357 -5.36 -20.27 4.27
CA PRO A 357 -4.21 -19.40 4.49
C PRO A 357 -2.98 -19.91 3.72
N LEU A 358 -1.98 -19.05 3.54
CA LEU A 358 -0.68 -19.48 3.02
C LEU A 358 -0.04 -20.51 3.95
N TYR A 359 0.46 -21.59 3.36
CA TYR A 359 1.18 -22.65 4.06
C TYR A 359 2.37 -22.10 4.83
N SER A 360 2.65 -22.62 6.03
CA SER A 360 3.95 -22.42 6.68
C SER A 360 5.06 -23.18 5.94
N ASP A 361 6.32 -22.85 6.23
CA ASP A 361 7.45 -23.53 5.60
C ASP A 361 7.45 -25.03 6.00
N ASP A 362 7.21 -25.33 7.28
CA ASP A 362 7.11 -26.70 7.81
C ASP A 362 5.95 -27.49 7.17
N GLU A 363 4.79 -26.86 6.95
CA GLU A 363 3.65 -27.49 6.29
C GLU A 363 3.96 -27.84 4.83
N VAL A 364 4.68 -26.96 4.11
CA VAL A 364 5.13 -27.24 2.74
C VAL A 364 6.12 -28.40 2.74
N ILE A 365 7.10 -28.37 3.65
CA ILE A 365 8.13 -29.41 3.72
C ILE A 365 7.51 -30.77 4.04
N ALA A 366 6.66 -30.85 5.06
CA ALA A 366 5.95 -32.08 5.42
C ALA A 366 5.07 -32.60 4.27
N ASP A 367 4.33 -31.73 3.58
CA ASP A 367 3.48 -32.11 2.45
C ASP A 367 4.30 -32.66 1.27
N ILE A 368 5.45 -32.05 0.96
CA ILE A 368 6.36 -32.52 -0.09
C ILE A 368 6.95 -33.88 0.29
N LEU A 369 7.49 -34.02 1.51
CA LEU A 369 8.12 -35.24 1.99
C LEU A 369 7.13 -36.42 2.05
N CYS A 370 5.90 -36.19 2.51
CA CYS A 370 4.88 -37.24 2.59
C CYS A 370 4.35 -37.67 1.21
N ASN A 371 4.06 -36.72 0.31
CA ASN A 371 3.42 -37.05 -0.97
C ASN A 371 4.40 -37.51 -2.05
N HIS A 372 5.67 -37.06 -2.01
CA HIS A 372 6.68 -37.38 -3.03
C HIS A 372 7.69 -38.44 -2.56
N SER A 373 7.60 -38.93 -1.33
CA SER A 373 8.27 -40.21 -0.98
C SER A 373 7.58 -41.42 -1.61
N SER A 374 6.33 -41.27 -2.06
CA SER A 374 5.47 -42.40 -2.44
C SER A 374 5.46 -42.71 -3.95
N HIS A 375 5.58 -41.70 -4.83
CA HIS A 375 5.29 -41.89 -6.28
C HIS A 375 6.24 -41.19 -7.28
N GLU A 376 7.04 -40.18 -6.87
CA GLU A 376 8.04 -39.54 -7.75
C GLU A 376 9.27 -39.12 -6.93
N PRO A 377 10.51 -39.40 -7.36
CA PRO A 377 11.69 -39.03 -6.59
C PRO A 377 11.72 -37.51 -6.36
N LEU A 378 12.05 -37.08 -5.12
CA LEU A 378 12.19 -35.67 -4.71
C LEU A 378 13.06 -34.81 -5.66
N MET A 379 13.92 -35.47 -6.46
CA MET A 379 14.76 -34.88 -7.49
C MET A 379 13.99 -34.34 -8.72
N ALA A 380 12.71 -34.69 -8.89
CA ALA A 380 11.88 -34.27 -10.02
C ALA A 380 11.17 -32.92 -9.79
N LEU A 381 10.95 -32.52 -8.54
CA LEU A 381 10.30 -31.25 -8.20
C LEU A 381 11.25 -30.08 -8.43
N THR A 382 10.89 -29.19 -9.36
CA THR A 382 11.63 -27.94 -9.54
C THR A 382 11.19 -26.88 -8.54
N ALA A 383 12.04 -25.88 -8.30
CA ALA A 383 11.68 -24.75 -7.45
C ALA A 383 10.48 -23.96 -8.01
N MET A 384 10.28 -23.96 -9.33
CA MET A 384 9.11 -23.35 -9.95
C MET A 384 7.83 -24.10 -9.59
N ASP A 385 7.86 -25.44 -9.61
CA ASP A 385 6.69 -26.25 -9.26
C ASP A 385 6.25 -26.00 -7.81
N ILE A 386 7.21 -25.92 -6.89
CA ILE A 386 6.96 -25.58 -5.48
C ILE A 386 6.44 -24.13 -5.35
N ALA A 387 7.06 -23.18 -6.06
CA ALA A 387 6.65 -21.78 -6.03
C ALA A 387 5.21 -21.58 -6.51
N GLU A 388 4.82 -22.24 -7.61
CA GLU A 388 3.47 -22.16 -8.17
C GLU A 388 2.45 -22.90 -7.30
N ARG A 389 2.78 -24.13 -6.85
CA ARG A 389 1.88 -24.97 -6.05
C ARG A 389 1.54 -24.36 -4.70
N TYR A 390 2.54 -23.82 -3.99
CA TYR A 390 2.36 -23.30 -2.63
C TYR A 390 2.27 -21.76 -2.58
N THR A 391 2.29 -21.08 -3.73
CA THR A 391 2.20 -19.61 -3.85
C THR A 391 3.35 -18.89 -3.13
N TYR A 392 4.57 -19.35 -3.35
CA TYR A 392 5.79 -18.72 -2.83
C TYR A 392 6.50 -17.92 -3.92
N PRO A 393 7.26 -16.86 -3.58
CA PRO A 393 8.18 -16.26 -4.54
C PRO A 393 9.27 -17.27 -4.93
N LEU A 394 9.50 -17.46 -6.23
CA LEU A 394 10.49 -18.43 -6.75
C LEU A 394 11.86 -18.27 -6.08
N LYS A 395 12.34 -17.03 -5.98
CA LYS A 395 13.63 -16.73 -5.36
C LYS A 395 13.71 -17.16 -3.90
N TYR A 396 12.60 -17.13 -3.15
CA TYR A 396 12.56 -17.60 -1.77
C TYR A 396 12.65 -19.13 -1.72
N VAL A 397 11.93 -19.82 -2.62
CA VAL A 397 12.00 -21.28 -2.76
C VAL A 397 13.43 -21.72 -3.06
N ASP A 398 14.08 -21.10 -4.04
CA ASP A 398 15.45 -21.41 -4.46
C ASP A 398 16.46 -21.23 -3.32
N GLU A 399 16.35 -20.12 -2.59
CA GLU A 399 17.36 -19.73 -1.61
C GLU A 399 17.15 -20.33 -0.21
N VAL A 400 15.90 -20.68 0.17
CA VAL A 400 15.53 -21.18 1.51
C VAL A 400 14.93 -22.57 1.45
N LEU A 401 13.72 -22.73 0.90
CA LEU A 401 12.94 -23.96 1.03
C LEU A 401 13.68 -25.16 0.43
N MET A 402 14.29 -25.00 -0.75
CA MET A 402 15.06 -26.08 -1.37
C MET A 402 16.26 -26.52 -0.53
N LYS A 403 16.86 -25.62 0.24
CA LYS A 403 17.97 -25.97 1.15
C LYS A 403 17.45 -26.73 2.37
N GLN A 404 16.33 -26.30 2.94
CA GLN A 404 15.67 -26.97 4.06
C GLN A 404 15.22 -28.38 3.67
N LEU A 405 14.51 -28.52 2.54
CA LEU A 405 14.07 -29.81 1.98
C LEU A 405 15.23 -30.79 1.80
N ARG A 406 16.36 -30.34 1.25
CA ARG A 406 17.56 -31.18 1.09
C ARG A 406 18.16 -31.61 2.42
N THR A 407 18.06 -30.77 3.45
CA THR A 407 18.61 -31.05 4.78
C THR A 407 17.73 -32.10 5.48
N GLU A 408 16.41 -31.93 5.43
CA GLU A 408 15.45 -32.86 6.05
C GLU A 408 15.34 -34.18 5.30
N SER A 409 15.50 -34.20 3.98
CA SER A 409 15.53 -35.48 3.23
C SER A 409 16.74 -36.37 3.54
N ARG A 410 17.77 -35.81 4.19
CA ARG A 410 19.01 -36.51 4.57
C ARG A 410 19.03 -36.93 6.04
N ALA A 411 18.16 -36.33 6.85
CA ALA A 411 17.95 -36.70 8.25
C ALA A 411 16.98 -37.88 8.31
#